data_AF-A0A150GQX4-F1
#
_entry.id   AF-A0A150GQX4-F1
#
_cell.length_a   1.000
_cell.length_b   1.000
_cell.length_c   1.000
_cell.angle_alpha   90.00
_cell.angle_beta   90.00
_cell.angle_gamma   90.00
#
_symmetry.space_group_name_H-M   'P 1'
#
loop_
_entity.id
_entity.type
_entity.pdbx_description
1 polymer ?
#
loop_
_entity_poly.entity_id
_entity_poly.type
_entity_poly.pdbx_seq_one_letter_code
_entity_poly.pdbx_strand_id
1 'polypeptide(L)'
;MVDAVASQHQLHKILLAWDYFDLWNRCDSGGGVYETLRPMPTTFSSVKEYQSVLEPLLLEECCAQIMRGVEEGEVMTPHPAVVSSHEYRDEFLIVRLVLQAGVTDSYTDNDLVLICKENPEAENINTRLHALGFCEAHEGPQMLRVKFFLNPSAASGGAAGSQRAKAMSMGLSSPSSCWWLLRLGNISTITREWTALQHAHLVPFMDILLTGRPRAAPASKHLDIPPGMRAVMERECNPSQMSALQAGLDGTPVVLIQGPPGTGKTRTILNLLSVIMHSAHKGSVALMSAAQQQQQAAEAAVAGGAQALCGVAALLPADPAGRSSLLAAQCPWLGGRLRAGGDTGNPRDAVTPYDPIPPGAG
;
A
#
# COMPACT_ATOMS: atom_id res chain seq x y z
N MET A 1 3.52 15.21 -4.31
CA MET A 1 3.36 14.68 -2.93
C MET A 1 2.06 13.91 -2.97
N VAL A 2 2.04 12.67 -2.50
CA VAL A 2 0.82 11.85 -2.45
C VAL A 2 -0.05 12.41 -1.33
N ASP A 3 -1.26 12.88 -1.64
CA ASP A 3 -2.22 13.27 -0.61
C ASP A 3 -3.06 12.05 -0.23
N ALA A 4 -2.41 11.09 0.41
CA ALA A 4 -3.02 9.83 0.79
C ALA A 4 -4.23 10.07 1.70
N VAL A 5 -4.11 11.01 2.64
CA VAL A 5 -5.16 11.33 3.61
C VAL A 5 -6.41 11.84 2.91
N ALA A 6 -6.29 12.81 1.98
CA ALA A 6 -7.44 13.31 1.25
C ALA A 6 -8.11 12.21 0.40
N SER A 7 -7.31 11.36 -0.27
CA SER A 7 -7.86 10.27 -1.08
C SER A 7 -8.61 9.22 -0.24
N GLN A 8 -8.11 8.91 0.96
CA GLN A 8 -8.77 8.01 1.90
C GLN A 8 -10.05 8.63 2.46
N HIS A 9 -10.04 9.93 2.78
CA HIS A 9 -11.25 10.64 3.18
C HIS A 9 -12.32 10.60 2.09
N GLN A 10 -11.95 10.74 0.82
CA GLN A 10 -12.89 10.61 -0.30
C GLN A 10 -13.50 9.20 -0.35
N LEU A 11 -12.71 8.14 -0.22
CA LEU A 11 -13.23 6.77 -0.15
C LEU A 11 -14.20 6.60 1.02
N HIS A 12 -13.83 7.04 2.23
CA HIS A 12 -14.71 6.94 3.39
C HIS A 12 -16.03 7.70 3.18
N LYS A 13 -16.01 8.90 2.56
CA LYS A 13 -17.25 9.62 2.25
C LYS A 13 -18.16 8.82 1.33
N ILE A 14 -17.61 8.12 0.34
CA ILE A 14 -18.38 7.28 -0.59
C ILE A 14 -18.98 6.09 0.16
N LEU A 15 -18.14 5.30 0.85
CA LEU A 15 -18.56 4.06 1.50
C LEU A 15 -19.55 4.34 2.64
N LEU A 16 -19.27 5.33 3.49
CA LEU A 16 -20.09 5.64 4.66
C LEU A 16 -21.41 6.35 4.30
N ALA A 17 -21.56 6.83 3.06
CA ALA A 17 -22.83 7.38 2.55
C ALA A 17 -23.80 6.30 2.03
N TRP A 18 -23.33 5.06 1.84
CA TRP A 18 -24.17 3.98 1.33
C TRP A 18 -25.29 3.62 2.31
N ASP A 19 -26.36 3.09 1.73
CA ASP A 19 -27.46 2.48 2.46
C ASP A 19 -27.24 0.96 2.47
N TYR A 20 -26.83 0.41 3.60
CA TYR A 20 -26.52 -1.02 3.73
C TYR A 20 -27.68 -1.93 3.30
N PHE A 21 -28.90 -1.66 3.77
CA PHE A 21 -30.05 -2.53 3.51
C PHE A 21 -30.59 -2.37 2.09
N ASP A 22 -30.53 -1.17 1.51
CA ASP A 22 -30.81 -0.99 0.08
C ASP A 22 -29.80 -1.76 -0.78
N LEU A 23 -28.51 -1.64 -0.46
CA LEU A 23 -27.44 -2.32 -1.17
C LEU A 23 -27.56 -3.84 -1.06
N TRP A 24 -27.88 -4.35 0.14
CA TRP A 24 -28.18 -5.77 0.37
C TRP A 24 -29.30 -6.27 -0.56
N ASN A 25 -30.44 -5.59 -0.59
CA ASN A 25 -31.58 -5.98 -1.43
C ASN A 25 -31.24 -5.96 -2.93
N ARG A 26 -30.42 -4.98 -3.35
CA ARG A 26 -29.93 -4.90 -4.73
C ARG A 26 -29.04 -6.08 -5.07
N CYS A 27 -28.10 -6.44 -4.20
CA CYS A 27 -27.22 -7.58 -4.39
C CYS A 27 -27.97 -8.92 -4.40
N ASP A 28 -28.94 -9.11 -3.51
CA ASP A 28 -29.81 -10.32 -3.48
C ASP A 28 -30.61 -10.48 -4.79
N SER A 29 -30.99 -9.36 -5.41
CA SER A 29 -31.66 -9.34 -6.71
C SER A 29 -30.70 -9.45 -7.91
N GLY A 30 -29.41 -9.75 -7.69
CA GLY A 30 -28.38 -9.88 -8.72
C GLY A 30 -27.78 -8.56 -9.23
N GLY A 31 -28.06 -7.45 -8.55
CA GLY A 31 -27.45 -6.13 -8.81
C GLY A 31 -26.19 -5.87 -7.99
N GLY A 32 -25.74 -4.61 -7.99
CA GLY A 32 -24.57 -4.15 -7.24
C GLY A 32 -24.69 -2.69 -6.80
N VAL A 33 -23.56 -2.03 -6.58
CA VAL A 33 -23.48 -0.58 -6.28
C VAL A 33 -23.97 0.23 -7.48
N TYR A 34 -23.56 -0.16 -8.68
CA TYR A 34 -23.87 0.47 -9.95
C TYR A 34 -24.87 -0.37 -10.75
N GLU A 35 -25.66 0.28 -11.60
CA GLU A 35 -26.58 -0.44 -12.50
C GLU A 35 -25.84 -1.13 -13.65
N THR A 36 -24.77 -0.50 -14.15
CA THR A 36 -23.97 -1.00 -15.26
C THR A 36 -22.50 -0.68 -15.04
N LEU A 37 -21.62 -1.63 -15.37
CA LEU A 37 -20.18 -1.47 -15.32
C LEU A 37 -19.61 -1.54 -16.73
N ARG A 38 -18.60 -0.71 -17.01
CA ARG A 38 -17.87 -0.78 -18.29
C ARG A 38 -16.96 -2.02 -18.27
N PRO A 39 -16.98 -2.87 -19.31
CA PRO A 39 -16.02 -3.97 -19.43
C PRO A 39 -14.58 -3.46 -19.45
N MET A 40 -13.66 -4.20 -18.83
CA MET A 40 -12.25 -3.84 -18.72
C MET A 40 -11.60 -3.70 -20.12
N PRO A 41 -11.17 -2.49 -20.52
CA PRO A 41 -10.46 -2.29 -21.78
C PRO A 41 -9.10 -2.98 -21.77
N THR A 42 -8.61 -3.37 -22.94
CA THR A 42 -7.24 -3.88 -23.11
C THR A 42 -6.20 -2.77 -23.09
N THR A 43 -6.60 -1.53 -23.38
CA THR A 43 -5.75 -0.33 -23.33
C THR A 43 -6.56 0.89 -22.91
N PHE A 44 -5.87 1.90 -22.40
CA PHE A 44 -6.44 3.15 -21.91
C PHE A 44 -5.76 4.35 -22.59
N SER A 45 -6.56 5.33 -22.97
CA SER A 45 -6.08 6.58 -23.59
C SER A 45 -5.39 7.52 -22.60
N SER A 46 -5.74 7.42 -21.31
CA SER A 46 -5.23 8.30 -20.26
C SER A 46 -5.38 7.67 -18.88
N VAL A 47 -4.65 8.21 -17.89
CA VAL A 47 -4.83 7.84 -16.48
C VAL A 47 -6.25 8.15 -16.00
N LYS A 48 -6.86 9.23 -16.50
CA LYS A 48 -8.25 9.59 -16.17
C LYS A 48 -9.23 8.53 -16.67
N GLU A 49 -9.04 8.01 -17.89
CA GLU A 49 -9.86 6.90 -18.38
C GLU A 49 -9.66 5.65 -17.51
N TYR A 50 -8.41 5.30 -17.20
CA TYR A 50 -8.09 4.18 -16.31
C TYR A 50 -8.82 4.27 -14.96
N GLN A 51 -8.75 5.43 -14.30
CA GLN A 51 -9.46 5.71 -13.06
C GLN A 51 -10.98 5.58 -13.22
N SER A 52 -11.56 6.18 -14.27
CA SER A 52 -13.01 6.13 -14.50
C SER A 52 -13.57 4.71 -14.73
N VAL A 53 -12.73 3.77 -15.17
CA VAL A 53 -13.12 2.37 -15.34
C VAL A 53 -12.91 1.58 -14.05
N LEU A 54 -11.77 1.77 -13.37
CA LEU A 54 -11.38 0.96 -12.22
C LEU A 54 -12.07 1.40 -10.92
N GLU A 55 -12.41 2.68 -10.75
CA GLU A 55 -13.07 3.17 -9.54
C GLU A 55 -14.42 2.47 -9.28
N PRO A 56 -15.35 2.37 -10.25
CA PRO A 56 -16.59 1.64 -10.04
C PRO A 56 -16.36 0.15 -9.74
N LEU A 57 -15.39 -0.48 -10.42
CA LEU A 57 -15.08 -1.90 -10.22
C LEU A 57 -14.52 -2.17 -8.82
N LEU A 58 -13.67 -1.29 -8.30
CA LEU A 58 -13.13 -1.40 -6.95
C LEU A 58 -14.23 -1.21 -5.88
N LEU A 59 -15.17 -0.29 -6.11
CA LEU A 59 -16.30 -0.07 -5.21
C LEU A 59 -17.29 -1.25 -5.24
N GLU A 60 -17.48 -1.89 -6.39
CA GLU A 60 -18.24 -3.15 -6.48
C GLU A 60 -17.57 -4.31 -5.75
N GLU A 61 -16.24 -4.45 -5.84
CA GLU A 61 -15.52 -5.45 -5.05
C GLU A 61 -15.64 -5.17 -3.55
N CYS A 62 -15.57 -3.91 -3.13
CA CYS A 62 -15.80 -3.54 -1.74
C CYS A 62 -17.21 -3.91 -1.28
N CYS A 63 -18.23 -3.66 -2.10
CA CYS A 63 -19.60 -4.09 -1.83
C CYS A 63 -19.71 -5.62 -1.74
N ALA A 64 -19.14 -6.34 -2.71
CA ALA A 64 -19.12 -7.79 -2.70
C ALA A 64 -18.45 -8.32 -1.41
N GLN A 65 -17.33 -7.75 -1.00
CA GLN A 65 -16.64 -8.11 0.25
C GLN A 65 -17.54 -7.88 1.48
N ILE A 66 -18.26 -6.76 1.53
CA ILE A 66 -19.20 -6.45 2.63
C ILE A 66 -20.36 -7.45 2.67
N MET A 67 -20.91 -7.81 1.51
CA MET A 67 -22.06 -8.73 1.43
C MET A 67 -21.65 -10.21 1.63
N ARG A 68 -20.41 -10.57 1.26
CA ARG A 68 -19.84 -11.93 1.42
C ARG A 68 -19.45 -12.30 2.84
N GLY A 69 -19.41 -11.35 3.79
CA GLY A 69 -19.11 -11.64 5.20
C GLY A 69 -20.05 -12.69 5.84
N VAL A 70 -21.15 -13.02 5.17
CA VAL A 70 -22.11 -14.07 5.52
C VAL A 70 -21.76 -15.46 4.95
N GLU A 71 -20.96 -15.55 3.87
CA GLU A 71 -20.71 -16.78 3.12
C GLU A 71 -19.48 -17.59 3.59
N GLU A 72 -18.47 -16.95 4.21
CA GLU A 72 -17.19 -17.59 4.58
C GLU A 72 -17.17 -18.22 6.00
N GLY A 73 -18.29 -18.20 6.71
CA GLY A 73 -18.42 -18.86 8.02
C GLY A 73 -17.83 -18.10 9.21
N GLU A 74 -17.39 -16.85 9.04
CA GLU A 74 -17.23 -15.93 10.17
C GLU A 74 -18.64 -15.56 10.67
N VAL A 75 -19.01 -16.02 11.87
CA VAL A 75 -20.27 -15.60 12.50
C VAL A 75 -20.09 -14.16 12.98
N MET A 76 -20.46 -13.21 12.13
CA MET A 76 -20.49 -11.80 12.47
C MET A 76 -21.67 -11.56 13.42
N THR A 77 -21.45 -11.62 14.74
CA THR A 77 -22.51 -11.37 15.71
C THR A 77 -22.64 -9.87 16.00
N PRO A 78 -23.86 -9.31 16.00
CA PRO A 78 -24.09 -7.93 16.42
C PRO A 78 -24.00 -7.81 17.94
N HIS A 79 -23.39 -6.72 18.41
CA HIS A 79 -23.18 -6.45 19.83
C HIS A 79 -23.84 -5.15 20.27
N PRO A 80 -24.43 -5.10 21.49
CA PRO A 80 -24.89 -3.84 22.07
C PRO A 80 -23.73 -2.85 22.24
N ALA A 81 -23.97 -1.62 21.84
CA ALA A 81 -23.04 -0.50 21.97
C ALA A 81 -23.75 0.72 22.55
N VAL A 82 -23.05 1.48 23.37
CA VAL A 82 -23.55 2.72 23.99
C VAL A 82 -22.67 3.89 23.58
N VAL A 83 -23.29 4.98 23.14
CA VAL A 83 -22.55 6.22 22.85
C VAL A 83 -22.03 6.83 24.15
N SER A 84 -20.71 6.92 24.29
CA SER A 84 -20.07 7.62 25.41
C SER A 84 -19.94 9.11 25.12
N SER A 85 -19.37 9.45 23.97
CA SER A 85 -19.18 10.83 23.52
C SER A 85 -19.09 10.88 22.00
N HIS A 86 -19.19 12.08 21.46
CA HIS A 86 -19.03 12.35 20.05
C HIS A 86 -18.27 13.66 19.85
N GLU A 87 -17.63 13.78 18.69
CA GLU A 87 -17.01 15.02 18.21
C GLU A 87 -17.17 15.10 16.69
N TYR A 88 -17.26 16.31 16.17
CA TYR A 88 -17.15 16.53 14.73
C TYR A 88 -15.70 16.83 14.36
N ARG A 89 -15.19 16.11 13.36
CA ARG A 89 -13.88 16.36 12.77
C ARG A 89 -14.05 16.50 11.26
N ASP A 90 -13.78 17.71 10.77
CA ASP A 90 -14.09 18.12 9.39
C ASP A 90 -15.57 17.84 9.04
N GLU A 91 -15.83 16.93 8.10
CA GLU A 91 -17.17 16.53 7.67
C GLU A 91 -17.67 15.22 8.30
N PHE A 92 -16.89 14.64 9.22
CA PHE A 92 -17.19 13.36 9.85
C PHE A 92 -17.68 13.52 11.28
N LEU A 93 -18.63 12.67 11.68
CA LEU A 93 -19.02 12.47 13.07
C LEU A 93 -18.18 11.33 13.63
N ILE A 94 -17.36 11.63 14.64
CA ILE A 94 -16.54 10.65 15.34
C ILE A 94 -17.25 10.31 16.65
N VAL A 95 -17.54 9.04 16.87
CA VAL A 95 -18.31 8.55 18.03
C VAL A 95 -17.47 7.56 18.81
N ARG A 96 -17.39 7.74 20.11
CA ARG A 96 -16.81 6.78 21.04
C ARG A 96 -17.90 5.86 21.54
N LEU A 97 -17.84 4.60 21.10
CA LEU A 97 -18.80 3.56 21.46
C LEU A 97 -18.21 2.69 22.57
N VAL A 98 -18.98 2.47 23.62
CA VAL A 98 -18.64 1.53 24.70
C VAL A 98 -19.37 0.21 24.44
N LEU A 99 -18.62 -0.89 24.48
CA LEU A 99 -19.09 -2.25 24.32
C LEU A 99 -18.80 -3.06 25.59
N GLN A 100 -19.35 -4.27 25.67
CA GLN A 100 -19.05 -5.18 26.77
C GLN A 100 -17.57 -5.62 26.75
N ALA A 101 -17.06 -6.01 27.92
CA ALA A 101 -15.69 -6.52 28.05
C ALA A 101 -15.40 -7.68 27.09
N GLY A 102 -14.27 -7.63 26.38
CA GLY A 102 -13.84 -8.67 25.44
C GLY A 102 -14.53 -8.64 24.08
N VAL A 103 -15.64 -7.90 23.92
CA VAL A 103 -16.31 -7.76 22.62
C VAL A 103 -15.47 -6.96 21.64
N THR A 104 -14.75 -5.94 22.11
CA THR A 104 -13.87 -5.12 21.26
C THR A 104 -12.83 -5.94 20.51
N ASP A 105 -12.39 -7.07 21.08
CA ASP A 105 -11.37 -7.94 20.47
C ASP A 105 -11.85 -8.60 19.17
N SER A 106 -13.17 -8.60 18.92
CA SER A 106 -13.76 -9.04 17.65
C SER A 106 -13.72 -7.97 16.55
N TYR A 107 -13.31 -6.75 16.88
CA TYR A 107 -13.15 -5.63 15.95
C TYR A 107 -11.67 -5.32 15.77
N THR A 108 -11.31 -4.80 14.61
CA THR A 108 -9.96 -4.39 14.26
C THR A 108 -9.97 -2.97 13.69
N ASP A 109 -8.82 -2.32 13.74
CA ASP A 109 -8.66 -1.03 13.10
C ASP A 109 -8.84 -1.18 11.58
N ASN A 110 -9.50 -0.20 10.96
CA ASN A 110 -9.90 -0.20 9.56
C ASN A 110 -11.05 -1.17 9.21
N ASP A 111 -11.79 -1.67 10.20
CA ASP A 111 -13.04 -2.36 9.93
C ASP A 111 -14.14 -1.39 9.49
N LEU A 112 -14.89 -1.79 8.47
CA LEU A 112 -16.21 -1.25 8.21
C LEU A 112 -17.21 -1.94 9.15
N VAL A 113 -18.10 -1.15 9.74
CA VAL A 113 -19.10 -1.61 10.70
C VAL A 113 -20.48 -1.09 10.31
N LEU A 114 -21.53 -1.85 10.63
CA LEU A 114 -22.91 -1.42 10.55
C LEU A 114 -23.38 -1.08 11.97
N ILE A 115 -23.92 0.13 12.17
CA ILE A 115 -24.61 0.50 13.41
C ILE A 115 -26.12 0.60 13.15
N CYS A 116 -26.93 -0.05 13.97
CA CYS A 116 -28.38 -0.11 13.85
C CYS A 116 -29.06 0.23 15.18
N LYS A 117 -30.27 0.80 15.13
CA LYS A 117 -31.04 1.04 16.35
C LYS A 117 -31.58 -0.25 16.97
N GLU A 118 -31.95 -1.20 16.12
CA GLU A 118 -32.47 -2.52 16.47
C GLU A 118 -31.45 -3.60 16.08
N ASN A 119 -31.55 -4.79 16.68
CA ASN A 119 -30.64 -5.89 16.39
C ASN A 119 -30.80 -6.36 14.94
N PRO A 120 -29.77 -6.27 14.06
CA PRO A 120 -29.86 -6.66 12.66
C PRO A 120 -30.21 -8.13 12.41
N GLU A 121 -30.04 -9.00 13.39
CA GLU A 121 -30.42 -10.42 13.31
C GLU A 121 -31.85 -10.71 13.80
N ALA A 122 -32.57 -9.72 14.34
CA ALA A 122 -33.92 -9.93 14.85
C ALA A 122 -34.96 -10.09 13.72
N GLU A 123 -35.97 -10.93 13.95
CA GLU A 123 -37.13 -11.04 13.07
C GLU A 123 -37.87 -9.70 12.97
N ASN A 124 -38.17 -9.24 11.74
CA ASN A 124 -38.88 -7.99 11.45
C ASN A 124 -38.19 -6.70 11.96
N ILE A 125 -36.87 -6.61 11.83
CA ILE A 125 -36.12 -5.39 12.15
C ILE A 125 -36.64 -4.15 11.41
N ASN A 126 -36.78 -3.03 12.13
CA ASN A 126 -36.90 -1.70 11.55
C ASN A 126 -35.55 -1.19 11.02
N THR A 127 -35.33 -1.32 9.72
CA THR A 127 -34.12 -0.90 9.01
C THR A 127 -34.04 0.61 8.71
N ARG A 128 -34.86 1.46 9.36
CA ARG A 128 -34.86 2.91 9.09
C ARG A 128 -33.70 3.67 9.75
N LEU A 129 -33.17 3.14 10.85
CA LEU A 129 -32.12 3.78 11.63
C LEU A 129 -30.87 2.92 11.63
N HIS A 130 -30.09 3.09 10.56
CA HIS A 130 -28.79 2.48 10.39
C HIS A 130 -27.79 3.43 9.73
N ALA A 131 -26.50 3.14 9.92
CA ALA A 131 -25.42 3.79 9.20
C ALA A 131 -24.21 2.85 9.08
N LEU A 132 -23.41 3.06 8.04
CA LEU A 132 -22.08 2.49 7.96
C LEU A 132 -21.09 3.38 8.71
N GLY A 133 -20.20 2.75 9.45
CA GLY A 133 -19.13 3.37 10.22
C GLY A 133 -17.77 2.77 9.86
N PHE A 134 -16.71 3.51 10.16
CA PHE A 134 -15.33 3.08 10.00
C PHE A 134 -14.64 3.06 11.38
N CYS A 135 -14.17 1.89 11.81
CA CYS A 135 -13.43 1.72 13.05
C CYS A 135 -12.03 2.34 12.91
N GLU A 136 -11.80 3.49 13.54
CA GLU A 136 -10.51 4.18 13.47
C GLU A 136 -9.48 3.61 14.43
N ALA A 137 -9.90 3.28 15.65
CA ALA A 137 -9.02 2.82 16.70
C ALA A 137 -9.78 2.23 17.89
N HIS A 138 -9.07 1.42 18.66
CA HIS A 138 -9.41 1.06 20.02
C HIS A 138 -8.95 2.13 21.01
N GLU A 139 -9.82 2.54 21.92
CA GLU A 139 -9.53 3.53 22.98
C GLU A 139 -9.66 2.89 24.38
N GLY A 140 -8.91 1.82 24.61
CA GLY A 140 -8.99 1.00 25.82
C GLY A 140 -9.75 -0.31 25.59
N PRO A 141 -10.02 -1.09 26.65
CA PRO A 141 -10.46 -2.48 26.53
C PRO A 141 -11.96 -2.66 26.17
N GLN A 142 -12.72 -1.57 26.10
CA GLN A 142 -14.18 -1.59 25.91
C GLN A 142 -14.67 -0.46 25.01
N MET A 143 -13.77 0.31 24.40
CA MET A 143 -14.14 1.51 23.66
C MET A 143 -13.58 1.48 22.25
N LEU A 144 -14.47 1.72 21.28
CA LEU A 144 -14.12 1.91 19.87
C LEU A 144 -14.35 3.35 19.46
N ARG A 145 -13.41 3.93 18.73
CA ARG A 145 -13.60 5.19 18.02
C ARG A 145 -14.07 4.88 16.60
N VAL A 146 -15.33 5.20 16.32
CA VAL A 146 -15.96 4.93 15.02
C VAL A 146 -16.30 6.23 14.32
N LYS A 147 -15.87 6.34 13.06
CA LYS A 147 -16.11 7.48 12.18
C LYS A 147 -17.31 7.23 11.28
N PHE A 148 -18.19 8.23 11.17
CA PHE A 148 -19.39 8.21 10.34
C PHE A 148 -19.43 9.42 9.41
N PHE A 149 -20.01 9.26 8.22
CA PHE A 149 -20.31 10.36 7.31
C PHE A 149 -21.83 10.48 7.11
N LEU A 150 -22.45 11.38 7.89
CA LEU A 150 -23.91 11.50 7.96
C LEU A 150 -24.40 12.80 7.30
N ASN A 151 -23.91 13.07 6.09
CA ASN A 151 -24.30 14.27 5.35
C ASN A 151 -25.64 14.04 4.60
N PRO A 152 -26.71 14.79 4.93
CA PRO A 152 -28.02 14.58 4.33
C PRO A 152 -28.10 14.84 2.82
N SER A 153 -27.15 15.58 2.23
CA SER A 153 -27.11 15.82 0.78
C SER A 153 -26.32 14.76 0.02
N ALA A 154 -25.50 13.96 0.70
CA ALA A 154 -24.68 12.92 0.10
C ALA A 154 -25.23 11.49 0.36
N ALA A 155 -26.22 11.36 1.26
CA ALA A 155 -26.80 10.07 1.61
C ALA A 155 -27.53 9.39 0.44
N SER A 156 -27.29 8.10 0.25
CA SER A 156 -28.03 7.27 -0.70
C SER A 156 -29.50 7.10 -0.30
N GLY A 157 -30.39 6.98 -1.29
CA GLY A 157 -31.84 6.79 -1.07
C GLY A 157 -32.69 8.08 -1.07
N GLY A 158 -32.16 9.18 -1.62
CA GLY A 158 -32.92 10.42 -1.83
C GLY A 158 -33.47 11.04 -0.54
N ALA A 159 -34.76 11.41 -0.52
CA ALA A 159 -35.38 12.05 0.64
C ALA A 159 -35.37 11.15 1.89
N ALA A 160 -35.59 9.84 1.73
CA ALA A 160 -35.54 8.88 2.82
C ALA A 160 -34.12 8.74 3.39
N GLY A 161 -33.12 8.68 2.51
CA GLY A 161 -31.70 8.70 2.88
C GLY A 161 -31.31 9.96 3.65
N SER A 162 -31.76 11.13 3.17
CA SER A 162 -31.54 12.42 3.83
C SER A 162 -32.16 12.47 5.24
N GLN A 163 -33.38 11.93 5.39
CA GLN A 163 -34.04 11.83 6.70
C GLN A 163 -33.31 10.87 7.64
N ARG A 164 -32.86 9.71 7.13
CA ARG A 164 -32.05 8.75 7.90
C ARG A 164 -30.75 9.39 8.38
N ALA A 165 -29.99 10.05 7.50
CA ALA A 165 -28.74 10.72 7.88
C ALA A 165 -28.94 11.73 9.01
N LYS A 166 -30.00 12.55 8.95
CA LYS A 166 -30.36 13.48 10.04
C LYS A 166 -30.69 12.75 11.33
N ALA A 167 -31.53 11.71 11.27
CA ALA A 167 -31.94 10.94 12.44
C ALA A 167 -30.75 10.21 13.10
N MET A 168 -29.88 9.60 12.29
CA MET A 168 -28.65 8.96 12.74
C MET A 168 -27.70 9.97 13.38
N SER A 169 -27.51 11.14 12.77
CA SER A 169 -26.66 12.19 13.32
C SER A 169 -27.15 12.66 14.69
N MET A 170 -28.46 12.88 14.85
CA MET A 170 -29.04 13.25 16.15
C MET A 170 -28.91 12.12 17.18
N GLY A 171 -29.19 10.89 16.78
CA GLY A 171 -29.14 9.73 17.65
C GLY A 171 -27.72 9.42 18.16
N LEU A 172 -26.75 9.37 17.26
CA LEU A 172 -25.35 9.09 17.59
C LEU A 172 -24.63 10.26 18.29
N SER A 173 -25.20 11.46 18.23
CA SER A 173 -24.74 12.61 19.03
C SER A 173 -25.38 12.68 20.41
N SER A 174 -26.29 11.76 20.74
CA SER A 174 -26.93 11.69 22.06
C SER A 174 -26.13 10.77 22.99
N PRO A 175 -25.51 11.30 24.07
CA PRO A 175 -24.81 10.48 25.05
C PRO A 175 -25.74 9.44 25.68
N SER A 176 -25.18 8.28 26.00
CA SER A 176 -25.90 7.13 26.56
C SER A 176 -26.99 6.55 25.65
N SER A 177 -27.06 6.95 24.37
CA SER A 177 -27.93 6.28 23.41
C SER A 177 -27.43 4.86 23.11
N CYS A 178 -28.35 3.90 23.10
CA CYS A 178 -28.05 2.48 22.87
C CYS A 178 -28.30 2.08 21.41
N TRP A 179 -27.39 1.30 20.86
CA TRP A 179 -27.33 0.84 19.48
C TRP A 179 -26.82 -0.61 19.42
N TRP A 180 -26.92 -1.20 18.24
CA TRP A 180 -26.31 -2.48 17.89
C TRP A 180 -25.20 -2.23 16.88
N LEU A 181 -24.02 -2.81 17.09
CA LEU A 181 -22.86 -2.70 16.23
C LEU A 181 -22.52 -4.07 15.64
N LEU A 182 -22.39 -4.15 14.33
CA LEU A 182 -22.03 -5.35 13.59
C LEU A 182 -20.77 -5.08 12.79
N ARG A 183 -19.79 -5.98 12.85
CA ARG A 183 -18.60 -5.94 12.00
C ARG A 183 -18.96 -6.43 10.60
N LEU A 184 -18.50 -5.73 9.56
CA LEU A 184 -18.70 -6.14 8.17
C LEU A 184 -17.42 -6.67 7.54
N GLY A 185 -16.26 -6.11 7.92
CA GLY A 185 -14.96 -6.60 7.48
C GLY A 185 -13.91 -5.51 7.36
N ASN A 186 -12.65 -5.93 7.19
CA ASN A 186 -11.52 -5.00 7.11
C ASN A 186 -11.35 -4.45 5.69
N ILE A 187 -11.29 -3.12 5.57
CA ILE A 187 -11.17 -2.43 4.27
C ILE A 187 -9.75 -1.91 3.99
N SER A 188 -8.73 -2.40 4.71
CA SER A 188 -7.33 -1.98 4.49
C SER A 188 -6.86 -2.22 3.06
N THR A 189 -7.22 -3.35 2.45
CA THR A 189 -6.86 -3.68 1.07
C THR A 189 -7.51 -2.71 0.09
N ILE A 190 -8.83 -2.52 0.18
CA ILE A 190 -9.58 -1.56 -0.64
C ILE A 190 -9.01 -0.15 -0.50
N THR A 191 -8.65 0.27 0.72
CA THR A 191 -8.06 1.59 0.99
C THR A 191 -6.71 1.78 0.29
N ARG A 192 -5.86 0.75 0.29
CA ARG A 192 -4.55 0.78 -0.39
C ARG A 192 -4.72 0.82 -1.91
N GLU A 193 -5.63 0.00 -2.45
CA GLU A 193 -5.94 -0.04 -3.88
C GLU A 193 -6.53 1.29 -4.37
N TRP A 194 -7.47 1.87 -3.62
CA TRP A 194 -8.03 3.19 -3.91
C TRP A 194 -6.94 4.26 -3.93
N THR A 195 -6.07 4.28 -2.91
CA THR A 195 -4.96 5.25 -2.84
C THR A 195 -4.02 5.10 -4.05
N ALA A 196 -3.68 3.87 -4.42
CA ALA A 196 -2.85 3.58 -5.58
C ALA A 196 -3.53 4.02 -6.88
N LEU A 197 -4.83 3.80 -7.02
CA LEU A 197 -5.62 4.19 -8.17
C LEU A 197 -5.70 5.71 -8.34
N GLN A 198 -6.00 6.45 -7.26
CA GLN A 198 -6.06 7.92 -7.28
C GLN A 198 -4.71 8.56 -7.65
N HIS A 199 -3.62 7.89 -7.29
CA HIS A 199 -2.25 8.36 -7.53
C HIS A 199 -1.53 7.64 -8.67
N ALA A 200 -2.27 6.94 -9.53
CA ALA A 200 -1.69 6.17 -10.64
C ALA A 200 -0.84 7.04 -11.60
N HIS A 201 -1.14 8.34 -11.71
CA HIS A 201 -0.36 9.32 -12.48
C HIS A 201 1.08 9.50 -12.00
N LEU A 202 1.41 9.09 -10.77
CA LEU A 202 2.75 9.15 -10.21
C LEU A 202 3.61 7.92 -10.56
N VAL A 203 3.03 6.88 -11.16
CA VAL A 203 3.76 5.66 -11.54
C VAL A 203 4.70 5.99 -12.72
N PRO A 204 6.02 5.80 -12.60
CA PRO A 204 6.99 6.23 -13.62
C PRO A 204 6.83 5.59 -15.01
N PHE A 205 6.17 4.43 -15.07
CA PHE A 205 5.92 3.64 -16.27
C PHE A 205 4.42 3.47 -16.53
N MET A 206 3.59 4.40 -16.06
CA MET A 206 2.13 4.34 -16.21
C MET A 206 1.70 4.24 -17.67
N ASP A 207 2.39 4.89 -18.61
CA ASP A 207 2.12 4.79 -20.05
C ASP A 207 2.25 3.35 -20.59
N ILE A 208 3.20 2.57 -20.06
CA ILE A 208 3.36 1.15 -20.40
C ILE A 208 2.17 0.37 -19.86
N LEU A 209 1.73 0.65 -18.62
CA LEU A 209 0.58 -0.01 -18.01
C LEU A 209 -0.74 0.31 -18.74
N LEU A 210 -0.91 1.56 -19.18
CA LEU A 210 -2.10 2.00 -19.91
C LEU A 210 -2.19 1.35 -21.30
N THR A 211 -1.07 1.15 -21.99
CA THR A 211 -1.07 0.73 -23.39
C THR A 211 -0.70 -0.74 -23.61
N GLY A 212 -0.10 -1.39 -22.59
CA GLY A 212 0.51 -2.71 -22.73
C GLY A 212 1.70 -2.74 -23.68
N ARG A 213 2.23 -1.58 -24.09
CA ARG A 213 3.33 -1.49 -25.08
C ARG A 213 4.65 -1.22 -24.38
N PRO A 214 5.67 -2.07 -24.57
CA PRO A 214 6.97 -1.86 -23.96
C PRO A 214 7.62 -0.58 -24.49
N ARG A 215 8.26 0.16 -23.59
CA ARG A 215 9.13 1.28 -23.95
C ARG A 215 10.54 0.74 -24.21
N ALA A 216 11.22 1.26 -25.23
CA ALA A 216 12.62 0.95 -25.48
C ALA A 216 13.47 1.29 -24.24
N ALA A 217 14.39 0.39 -23.89
CA ALA A 217 15.31 0.60 -22.78
C ALA A 217 16.17 1.86 -23.05
N PRO A 218 16.34 2.76 -22.07
CA PRO A 218 17.28 3.86 -22.20
C PRO A 218 18.71 3.29 -22.26
N ALA A 219 19.48 3.70 -23.27
CA ALA A 219 20.82 3.18 -23.55
C ALA A 219 21.84 3.30 -22.39
N SER A 220 21.53 4.07 -21.35
CA SER A 220 22.44 4.43 -20.26
C SER A 220 22.16 3.76 -18.91
N LYS A 221 21.11 2.92 -18.78
CA LYS A 221 20.68 2.32 -17.49
C LYS A 221 20.85 0.81 -17.40
N HIS A 222 21.91 0.28 -18.00
CA HIS A 222 22.19 -1.13 -17.92
C HIS A 222 23.00 -1.45 -16.64
N LEU A 223 22.54 -2.44 -15.90
CA LEU A 223 23.33 -3.10 -14.86
C LEU A 223 24.05 -4.29 -15.49
N ASP A 224 25.26 -4.58 -15.02
CA ASP A 224 26.00 -5.78 -15.44
C ASP A 224 26.07 -6.80 -14.32
N ILE A 225 26.03 -8.08 -14.70
CA ILE A 225 26.30 -9.19 -13.79
C ILE A 225 27.78 -9.12 -13.40
N PRO A 226 28.11 -9.02 -12.09
CA PRO A 226 29.50 -9.01 -11.64
C PRO A 226 30.26 -10.24 -12.16
N PRO A 227 31.53 -10.09 -12.61
CA PRO A 227 32.27 -11.20 -13.24
C PRO A 227 32.35 -12.47 -12.38
N GLY A 228 32.55 -12.33 -11.06
CA GLY A 228 32.59 -13.46 -10.14
C GLY A 228 31.24 -14.17 -9.97
N MET A 229 30.13 -13.46 -10.17
CA MET A 229 28.78 -14.00 -10.09
C MET A 229 28.33 -14.62 -11.42
N ARG A 230 28.82 -14.09 -12.56
CA ARG A 230 28.49 -14.58 -13.90
C ARG A 230 28.76 -16.09 -14.06
N ALA A 231 29.94 -16.56 -13.68
CA ALA A 231 30.30 -17.97 -13.79
C ALA A 231 29.41 -18.89 -12.95
N VAL A 232 28.99 -18.42 -11.77
CA VAL A 232 28.06 -19.15 -10.89
C VAL A 232 26.67 -19.19 -11.52
N MET A 233 26.18 -18.06 -12.02
CA MET A 233 24.87 -17.95 -12.66
C MET A 233 24.80 -18.83 -13.92
N GLU A 234 25.83 -18.81 -14.78
CA GLU A 234 25.90 -19.63 -16.00
C GLU A 234 25.94 -21.14 -15.72
N ARG A 235 26.44 -21.55 -14.56
CA ARG A 235 26.41 -22.96 -14.12
C ARG A 235 25.06 -23.37 -13.55
N GLU A 236 24.40 -22.47 -12.84
CA GLU A 236 23.22 -22.78 -12.04
C GLU A 236 21.89 -22.47 -12.71
N CYS A 237 21.91 -21.54 -13.67
CA CYS A 237 20.75 -21.16 -14.45
C CYS A 237 20.78 -21.87 -15.80
N ASN A 238 19.61 -22.30 -16.26
CA ASN A 238 19.46 -22.71 -17.66
C ASN A 238 19.43 -21.46 -18.59
N PRO A 239 19.47 -21.65 -19.92
CA PRO A 239 19.49 -20.52 -20.86
C PRO A 239 18.31 -19.55 -20.74
N SER A 240 17.09 -20.04 -20.45
CA SER A 240 15.92 -19.15 -20.33
C SER A 240 15.96 -18.32 -19.05
N GLN A 241 16.46 -18.90 -17.96
CA GLN A 241 16.69 -18.19 -16.70
C GLN A 241 17.80 -17.14 -16.87
N MET A 242 18.89 -17.46 -17.57
CA MET A 242 19.94 -16.49 -17.90
C MET A 242 19.42 -15.33 -18.75
N SER A 243 18.57 -15.61 -19.75
CA SER A 243 17.92 -14.57 -20.55
C SER A 243 17.01 -13.67 -19.70
N ALA A 244 16.25 -14.25 -18.78
CA ALA A 244 15.41 -13.48 -17.85
C ALA A 244 16.23 -12.57 -16.91
N LEU A 245 17.40 -13.02 -16.47
CA LEU A 245 18.34 -12.18 -15.70
C LEU A 245 18.82 -11.00 -16.54
N GLN A 246 19.26 -11.24 -17.77
CA GLN A 246 19.76 -10.18 -18.65
C GLN A 246 18.66 -9.16 -18.97
N ALA A 247 17.44 -9.60 -19.25
CA ALA A 247 16.29 -8.72 -19.47
C ALA A 247 15.97 -7.88 -18.22
N GLY A 248 16.07 -8.45 -17.01
CA GLY A 248 15.86 -7.70 -15.77
C GLY A 248 16.90 -6.61 -15.49
N LEU A 249 18.07 -6.68 -16.15
CA LEU A 249 19.21 -5.77 -15.94
C LEU A 249 19.39 -4.76 -17.08
N ASP A 250 18.60 -4.89 -18.15
CA ASP A 250 18.78 -4.09 -19.37
C ASP A 250 18.22 -2.65 -19.26
N GLY A 251 17.60 -2.30 -18.14
CA GLY A 251 17.02 -0.97 -17.90
C GLY A 251 15.62 -0.79 -18.49
N THR A 252 15.01 -1.85 -19.03
CA THR A 252 13.59 -1.85 -19.43
C THR A 252 12.72 -1.60 -18.20
N PRO A 253 11.79 -0.62 -18.22
CA PRO A 253 11.01 -0.26 -17.04
C PRO A 253 10.09 -1.37 -16.51
N VAL A 254 9.61 -2.26 -17.40
CA VAL A 254 8.71 -3.37 -17.06
C VAL A 254 9.15 -4.62 -17.83
N VAL A 255 9.41 -5.70 -17.10
CA VAL A 255 9.80 -7.01 -17.66
C VAL A 255 8.81 -8.06 -17.20
N LEU A 256 8.31 -8.87 -18.14
CA LEU A 256 7.41 -9.98 -17.86
C LEU A 256 8.17 -11.30 -17.93
N ILE A 257 8.33 -11.97 -16.79
CA ILE A 257 8.96 -13.30 -16.71
C ILE A 257 7.87 -14.35 -16.54
N GLN A 258 7.56 -15.08 -17.61
CA GLN A 258 6.61 -16.18 -17.57
C GLN A 258 7.34 -17.48 -17.25
N GLY A 259 6.88 -18.18 -16.20
CA GLY A 259 7.42 -19.49 -15.83
C GLY A 259 6.30 -20.51 -15.62
N PRO A 260 6.17 -21.54 -16.46
CA PRO A 260 5.30 -22.69 -16.21
C PRO A 260 5.58 -23.39 -14.87
N PRO A 261 4.72 -24.34 -14.44
CA PRO A 261 4.97 -25.15 -13.25
C PRO A 261 6.33 -25.87 -13.34
N GLY A 262 7.11 -25.84 -12.27
CA GLY A 262 8.41 -26.52 -12.19
C GLY A 262 9.60 -25.82 -12.88
N THR A 263 9.43 -24.67 -13.54
CA THR A 263 10.55 -24.01 -14.28
C THR A 263 11.46 -23.13 -13.44
N GLY A 264 11.33 -23.18 -12.11
CA GLY A 264 12.23 -22.48 -11.19
C GLY A 264 12.05 -20.96 -11.11
N LYS A 265 10.83 -20.42 -11.29
CA LYS A 265 10.52 -18.98 -11.16
C LYS A 265 11.16 -18.32 -9.93
N THR A 266 10.97 -18.92 -8.76
CA THR A 266 11.51 -18.40 -7.49
C THR A 266 13.04 -18.36 -7.53
N ARG A 267 13.69 -19.40 -8.07
CA ARG A 267 15.15 -19.43 -8.24
C ARG A 267 15.63 -18.31 -9.17
N THR A 268 14.92 -18.07 -10.28
CA THR A 268 15.22 -16.96 -11.19
C THR A 268 15.12 -15.60 -10.49
N ILE A 269 14.07 -15.38 -9.68
CA ILE A 269 13.88 -14.13 -8.92
C ILE A 269 15.00 -13.95 -7.88
N LEU A 270 15.36 -14.99 -7.13
CA LEU A 270 16.44 -14.93 -6.15
C LEU A 270 17.79 -14.58 -6.81
N ASN A 271 18.08 -15.19 -7.95
CA ASN A 271 19.28 -14.89 -8.73
C ASN A 271 19.25 -13.45 -9.26
N LEU A 272 18.10 -12.95 -9.74
CA LEU A 272 17.95 -11.57 -10.20
C LEU A 272 18.21 -10.58 -9.08
N LEU A 273 17.61 -10.79 -7.90
CA LEU A 273 17.83 -9.94 -6.73
C LEU A 273 19.30 -9.98 -6.29
N SER A 274 19.92 -11.17 -6.27
CA SER A 274 21.33 -11.35 -5.92
C SER A 274 22.22 -10.54 -6.86
N VAL A 275 21.96 -10.59 -8.17
CA VAL A 275 22.69 -9.81 -9.15
C VAL A 275 22.45 -8.32 -8.95
N ILE A 276 21.19 -7.86 -8.85
CA ILE A 276 20.87 -6.43 -8.70
C ILE A 276 21.58 -5.83 -7.49
N MET A 277 21.58 -6.53 -6.34
CA MET A 277 22.23 -6.07 -5.10
C MET A 277 23.76 -5.93 -5.21
N HIS A 278 24.40 -6.70 -6.09
CA HIS A 278 25.86 -6.71 -6.26
C HIS A 278 26.32 -6.07 -7.59
N SER A 279 25.38 -5.71 -8.45
CA SER A 279 25.65 -5.11 -9.74
C SER A 279 26.04 -3.64 -9.60
N ALA A 280 27.01 -3.22 -10.40
CA ALA A 280 27.38 -1.82 -10.56
C ALA A 280 26.88 -1.32 -11.92
N HIS A 281 26.73 0.01 -12.06
CA HIS A 281 26.41 0.60 -13.36
C HIS A 281 27.47 0.21 -14.41
N LYS A 282 27.02 -0.01 -15.65
CA LYS A 282 27.93 -0.25 -16.78
C LYS A 282 28.99 0.84 -16.84
N GLY A 283 30.26 0.43 -16.79
CA GLY A 283 31.42 1.32 -16.78
C GLY A 283 32.05 1.53 -15.41
N SER A 284 31.33 1.35 -14.29
CA SER A 284 31.93 1.49 -12.94
C SER A 284 32.97 0.40 -12.68
N VAL A 285 32.71 -0.83 -13.13
CA VAL A 285 33.68 -1.93 -13.03
C VAL A 285 34.89 -1.70 -13.94
N ALA A 286 34.68 -1.15 -15.15
CA ALA A 286 35.76 -0.82 -16.07
C ALA A 286 36.63 0.34 -15.54
N LEU A 287 36.01 1.34 -14.90
CA LEU A 287 36.69 2.42 -14.18
C LEU A 287 37.45 1.89 -12.97
N MET A 288 36.88 0.96 -12.20
CA MET A 288 37.55 0.29 -11.09
C MET A 288 38.74 -0.56 -11.56
N SER A 289 38.61 -1.30 -12.66
CA SER A 289 39.72 -2.09 -13.21
C SER A 289 40.81 -1.21 -13.83
N ALA A 290 40.43 -0.10 -14.49
CA ALA A 290 41.37 0.88 -15.02
C ALA A 290 42.11 1.61 -13.88
N ALA A 291 41.41 1.97 -12.81
CA ALA A 291 42.00 2.55 -11.61
C ALA A 291 42.93 1.56 -10.90
N GLN A 292 42.55 0.27 -10.80
CA GLN A 292 43.43 -0.78 -10.26
C GLN A 292 44.66 -1.00 -11.14
N GLN A 293 44.53 -0.97 -12.46
CA GLN A 293 45.66 -1.08 -13.39
C GLN A 293 46.58 0.15 -13.33
N GLN A 294 46.03 1.36 -13.23
CA GLN A 294 46.82 2.57 -13.02
C GLN A 294 47.52 2.57 -11.66
N GLN A 295 46.87 2.04 -10.62
CA GLN A 295 47.46 1.94 -9.29
C GLN A 295 48.52 0.84 -9.21
N GLN A 296 48.32 -0.30 -9.88
CA GLN A 296 49.37 -1.33 -10.03
C GLN A 296 50.54 -0.85 -10.89
N ALA A 297 50.28 -0.04 -11.93
CA ALA A 297 51.33 0.58 -12.73
C ALA A 297 52.09 1.66 -11.94
N ALA A 298 51.39 2.43 -11.08
CA ALA A 298 51.99 3.38 -10.17
C ALA A 298 52.78 2.69 -9.05
N GLU A 299 52.27 1.60 -8.47
CA GLU A 299 52.97 0.76 -7.48
C GLU A 299 54.18 0.05 -8.10
N ALA A 300 54.10 -0.39 -9.37
CA ALA A 300 55.24 -0.92 -10.10
C ALA A 300 56.28 0.16 -10.43
N ALA A 301 55.87 1.41 -10.68
CA ALA A 301 56.78 2.55 -10.81
C ALA A 301 57.41 2.96 -9.48
N VAL A 302 56.68 2.81 -8.36
CA VAL A 302 57.15 3.04 -6.99
C VAL A 302 57.97 1.86 -6.45
N ALA A 303 57.86 0.65 -7.01
CA ALA A 303 58.71 -0.49 -6.66
C ALA A 303 60.20 -0.27 -7.05
N GLY A 304 60.54 0.81 -7.75
CA GLY A 304 61.90 1.35 -7.88
C GLY A 304 62.40 2.16 -6.68
N GLY A 305 61.61 2.33 -5.63
CA GLY A 305 61.96 3.07 -4.41
C GLY A 305 60.97 2.80 -3.28
N ALA A 306 61.36 1.95 -2.33
CA ALA A 306 60.54 1.41 -1.24
C ALA A 306 59.72 2.45 -0.43
N GLN A 307 58.41 2.22 -0.29
CA GLN A 307 57.72 1.85 0.96
C GLN A 307 56.20 1.76 0.73
N ALA A 308 55.62 0.58 1.00
CA ALA A 308 54.19 0.29 0.92
C ALA A 308 53.60 0.11 2.33
N LEU A 309 52.35 0.54 2.51
CA LEU A 309 51.33 0.05 3.47
C LEU A 309 50.00 0.77 3.09
N CYS A 310 49.06 0.13 2.39
CA CYS A 310 47.88 -0.61 2.89
C CYS A 310 46.63 0.16 2.40
N GLY A 311 45.75 -0.34 1.52
CA GLY A 311 44.83 -1.46 1.67
C GLY A 311 43.43 -0.98 1.24
N VAL A 312 42.62 -1.84 0.60
CA VAL A 312 41.38 -1.56 -0.17
C VAL A 312 40.19 -0.99 0.66
N ALA A 313 40.41 -0.56 1.90
CA ALA A 313 39.38 0.02 2.78
C ALA A 313 39.03 1.50 2.46
N ALA A 314 39.71 2.13 1.49
CA ALA A 314 39.65 3.58 1.25
C ALA A 314 38.58 4.05 0.24
N LEU A 315 37.75 3.17 -0.32
CA LEU A 315 36.80 3.53 -1.40
C LEU A 315 35.38 3.88 -0.94
N LEU A 316 35.09 3.83 0.36
CA LEU A 316 33.88 4.42 0.92
C LEU A 316 34.27 5.69 1.69
N PRO A 317 33.59 6.83 1.48
CA PRO A 317 33.75 7.97 2.37
C PRO A 317 33.59 7.50 3.82
N ALA A 318 34.58 7.81 4.66
CA ALA A 318 34.54 7.46 6.07
C ALA A 318 33.39 8.19 6.78
N ASP A 319 32.98 9.34 6.23
CA ASP A 319 31.89 10.14 6.77
C ASP A 319 30.50 9.65 6.28
N PRO A 320 29.48 9.62 7.16
CA PRO A 320 28.12 9.20 6.81
C PRO A 320 27.43 10.04 5.71
N ALA A 321 27.78 11.32 5.58
CA ALA A 321 27.19 12.23 4.59
C ALA A 321 27.72 11.96 3.17
N GLY A 322 28.99 11.56 3.05
CA GLY A 322 29.64 11.10 1.83
C GLY A 322 29.04 9.80 1.32
N ARG A 323 28.69 8.87 2.22
CA ARG A 323 27.99 7.62 1.84
C ARG A 323 26.58 7.89 1.35
N SER A 324 25.84 8.76 2.05
CA SER A 324 24.48 9.15 1.67
C SER A 324 24.44 9.87 0.31
N SER A 325 25.41 10.75 0.04
CA SER A 325 25.52 11.44 -1.26
C SER A 325 25.93 10.49 -2.39
N LEU A 326 26.82 9.53 -2.15
CA LEU A 326 27.18 8.50 -3.12
C LEU A 326 26.00 7.57 -3.44
N LEU A 327 25.24 7.14 -2.42
CA LEU A 327 24.02 6.34 -2.58
C LEU A 327 22.92 7.11 -3.31
N ALA A 328 22.74 8.39 -3.02
CA ALA A 328 21.80 9.25 -3.72
C ALA A 328 22.19 9.48 -5.20
N ALA A 329 23.49 9.52 -5.50
CA ALA A 329 24.01 9.66 -6.86
C ALA A 329 23.88 8.36 -7.68
N GLN A 330 24.13 7.20 -7.06
CA GLN A 330 24.11 5.90 -7.75
C GLN A 330 22.72 5.25 -7.79
N CYS A 331 21.87 5.53 -6.79
CA CYS A 331 20.53 4.99 -6.65
C CYS A 331 19.51 6.12 -6.44
N PRO A 332 19.32 7.05 -7.41
CA PRO A 332 18.46 8.23 -7.26
C PRO A 332 16.98 7.90 -7.02
N TRP A 333 16.56 6.64 -7.18
CA TRP A 333 15.21 6.14 -6.89
C TRP A 333 15.03 5.61 -5.46
N LEU A 334 16.11 5.34 -4.72
CA LEU A 334 16.03 4.90 -3.31
C LEU A 334 15.77 6.09 -2.36
N GLY A 335 16.19 7.28 -2.75
CA GLY A 335 16.00 8.52 -2.00
C GLY A 335 14.60 9.09 -2.19
N GLY A 336 13.61 8.53 -1.51
CA GLY A 336 12.41 9.30 -1.19
C GLY A 336 12.85 10.59 -0.51
N ARG A 337 12.71 11.73 -1.17
CA ARG A 337 13.14 13.03 -0.61
C ARG A 337 12.37 13.34 0.67
N LEU A 338 12.94 12.98 1.82
CA LEU A 338 12.68 13.71 3.06
C LEU A 338 13.24 15.12 2.85
N ARG A 339 12.35 16.10 2.66
CA ARG A 339 12.75 17.50 2.69
C ARG A 339 13.31 17.80 4.08
N ALA A 340 14.45 18.47 4.11
CA ALA A 340 14.99 19.05 5.35
C ALA A 340 13.97 20.01 5.95
N GLY A 341 13.52 19.73 7.18
CA GLY A 341 12.59 20.57 7.93
C GLY A 341 11.57 19.75 8.69
N GLY A 342 11.99 19.15 9.81
CA GLY A 342 11.11 18.40 10.71
C GLY A 342 11.93 17.48 11.60
N ASP A 343 12.63 18.07 12.57
CA ASP A 343 13.24 17.33 13.68
C ASP A 343 12.09 16.74 14.52
N THR A 344 11.80 15.45 14.33
CA THR A 344 10.77 14.74 15.09
C THR A 344 11.31 14.10 16.36
N GLY A 345 12.59 14.30 16.72
CA GLY A 345 13.17 13.86 17.99
C GLY A 345 13.06 12.35 18.26
N ASN A 346 12.85 11.52 17.23
CA ASN A 346 12.70 10.08 17.38
C ASN A 346 14.07 9.40 17.18
N PRO A 347 14.69 8.83 18.23
CA PRO A 347 16.02 8.21 18.14
C PRO A 347 16.06 6.95 17.26
N ARG A 348 14.91 6.45 16.78
CA ARG A 348 14.83 5.31 15.86
C ARG A 348 15.07 5.65 14.39
N ASP A 349 15.06 6.94 14.02
CA ASP A 349 15.31 7.38 12.65
C ASP A 349 16.81 7.52 12.31
N ALA A 350 17.69 7.31 13.29
CA ALA A 350 19.15 7.43 13.15
C ALA A 350 19.87 6.09 12.86
N VAL A 351 19.16 4.97 12.80
CA VAL A 351 19.75 3.64 12.60
C VAL A 351 19.48 3.19 11.18
N THR A 352 20.54 3.10 10.37
CA THR A 352 20.43 2.39 9.09
C THR A 352 20.56 0.88 9.31
N PRO A 353 20.07 0.01 8.41
CA PRO A 353 20.09 -1.45 8.58
C PRO A 353 21.49 -2.09 8.74
N TYR A 354 22.55 -1.28 8.69
CA TYR A 354 23.94 -1.69 8.69
C TYR A 354 24.74 -1.21 9.91
N ASP A 355 24.11 -0.50 10.86
CA ASP A 355 24.78 -0.14 12.09
C ASP A 355 24.72 -1.29 13.09
N PRO A 356 25.86 -1.80 13.60
CA PRO A 356 25.84 -2.81 14.64
C PRO A 356 25.17 -2.26 15.90
N ILE A 357 24.17 -2.97 16.42
CA ILE A 357 23.52 -2.65 17.69
C ILE A 357 24.59 -2.65 18.78
N PRO A 358 24.76 -1.55 19.54
CA PRO A 358 25.74 -1.52 20.62
C PRO A 358 25.41 -2.59 21.67
N PRO A 359 26.41 -3.32 22.19
CA PRO A 359 26.18 -4.34 23.20
C PRO A 359 25.64 -3.69 24.48
N GLY A 360 24.40 -4.00 24.86
CA GLY A 360 23.80 -3.60 26.14
C GLY A 360 22.40 -2.97 26.12
N ALA A 361 21.72 -2.88 24.97
CA ALA A 361 20.32 -2.44 24.93
C ALA A 361 19.38 -3.64 24.99
N GLY A 362 18.88 -3.95 26.19
CA GLY A 362 17.71 -4.81 26.42
C GLY A 362 16.40 -4.04 26.29
#